data_AF-A0A6N4XFG2-F1
#
_entry.id   AF-A0A6N4XFG2-F1
#
_cell.length_a   1.000
_cell.length_b   1.000
_cell.length_c   1.000
_cell.angle_alpha   90.00
_cell.angle_beta   90.00
_cell.angle_gamma   90.00
#
_symmetry.space_group_name_H-M   'P 1'
#
loop_
_entity.id
_entity.type
_entity.pdbx_description
1 polymer ?
#
loop_
_entity_poly.entity_id
_entity_poly.type
_entity_poly.pdbx_seq_one_letter_code
_entity_poly.pdbx_strand_id
1 'polypeptide(L)'
;MKKTNLLLCILFGGLAYSQVGINTTNPNPSTALDIVSSSKGVLIPRLTTAQKNAIVTPADGLQIFNTDIGCIQFYSSLNNSWLNLCGSSEKGTVVSKFLAFRDIDLQMPGNNQRYDISFNRIETDALSTIGGSYNSATGGFTLPVGLYEISYSLVAIPSNADYLDNPSSADIFVSSFENVIGNSAGSEIYGVSISNNRGTPIADTRTASLQNTFYMNIQTPQTFYLKGKFYNGGGGLVSANKVFAGGASYNKPHLNNFISIKLLK
;
A
#
# COMPACT_ATOMS: atom_id res chain seq x y z
N MET A 1 -48.07 40.23 54.44
CA MET A 1 -47.99 39.86 53.01
C MET A 1 -46.52 39.86 52.56
N LYS A 2 -45.75 38.78 52.75
CA LYS A 2 -44.33 38.71 52.32
C LYS A 2 -43.84 37.31 51.90
N LYS A 3 -44.73 36.32 51.69
CA LYS A 3 -44.35 34.94 51.34
C LYS A 3 -44.55 34.59 49.86
N THR A 4 -45.25 35.43 49.09
CA THR A 4 -45.62 35.15 47.69
C THR A 4 -44.46 35.36 46.70
N ASN A 5 -43.46 36.18 47.04
CA ASN A 5 -42.33 36.46 46.14
C ASN A 5 -41.24 35.38 46.12
N LEU A 6 -41.21 34.48 47.11
CA LEU A 6 -40.20 33.40 47.16
C LEU A 6 -40.56 32.24 46.24
N LEU A 7 -41.86 31.98 46.04
CA LEU A 7 -42.36 30.89 45.20
C LEU A 7 -42.13 31.18 43.70
N LEU A 8 -42.13 32.46 43.30
CA LEU A 8 -41.93 32.88 41.91
C LEU A 8 -40.47 32.71 41.44
N CYS A 9 -39.49 32.86 42.34
CA CYS A 9 -38.07 32.62 42.02
C CYS A 9 -37.75 31.14 41.82
N ILE A 10 -38.48 30.24 42.49
CA ILE A 10 -38.28 28.79 42.38
C ILE A 10 -38.92 28.23 41.09
N LEU A 11 -39.99 28.87 40.58
CA LEU A 11 -40.64 28.47 39.32
C LEU A 11 -39.85 28.87 38.05
N PHE A 12 -38.95 29.85 38.12
CA PHE A 12 -38.08 30.25 37.00
C PHE A 12 -36.67 29.62 37.04
N GLY A 13 -36.35 28.82 38.07
CA GLY A 13 -35.07 28.11 38.20
C GLY A 13 -34.94 26.84 37.35
N GLY A 14 -35.84 26.61 36.39
CA GLY A 14 -35.90 25.40 35.59
C GLY A 14 -34.84 25.38 34.49
N LEU A 15 -33.87 24.47 34.64
CA LEU A 15 -32.96 23.94 33.61
C LEU A 15 -31.96 24.94 33.01
N ALA A 16 -31.07 25.50 33.84
CA ALA A 16 -29.80 26.01 33.31
C ALA A 16 -28.91 24.83 32.91
N TYR A 17 -28.91 24.47 31.62
CA TYR A 17 -27.84 23.63 31.07
C TYR A 17 -26.53 24.41 31.14
N SER A 18 -25.72 24.14 32.15
CA SER A 18 -24.41 24.79 32.29
C SER A 18 -23.40 24.10 31.37
N GLN A 19 -23.27 24.61 30.16
CA GLN A 19 -22.04 24.44 29.37
C GLN A 19 -20.84 24.95 30.18
N VAL A 20 -19.75 24.18 30.19
CA VAL A 20 -18.53 24.59 30.90
C VAL A 20 -17.69 25.44 29.96
N GLY A 21 -17.75 26.75 30.13
CA GLY A 21 -16.82 27.69 29.48
C GLY A 21 -15.61 27.93 30.37
N ILE A 22 -14.40 27.74 29.84
CA ILE A 22 -13.14 28.16 30.49
C ILE A 22 -12.58 29.33 29.70
N ASN A 23 -12.42 30.48 30.38
CA ASN A 23 -11.98 31.76 29.80
C ASN A 23 -12.88 32.29 28.66
N THR A 24 -14.15 31.90 28.62
CA THR A 24 -15.17 32.45 27.74
C THR A 24 -16.49 32.60 28.48
N THR A 25 -17.19 33.72 28.28
CA THR A 25 -18.55 33.95 28.79
C THR A 25 -19.62 33.57 27.78
N ASN A 26 -19.23 33.26 26.54
CA ASN A 26 -20.11 32.86 25.45
C ASN A 26 -19.53 31.60 24.77
N PRO A 27 -19.53 30.45 25.47
CA PRO A 27 -19.03 29.22 24.88
C PRO A 27 -19.93 28.76 23.73
N ASN A 28 -19.36 28.04 22.77
CA ASN A 28 -20.06 27.62 21.57
C ASN A 28 -21.28 26.76 21.92
N PRO A 29 -22.49 27.08 21.42
CA PRO A 29 -23.72 26.33 21.72
C PRO A 29 -23.67 24.84 21.36
N SER A 30 -22.74 24.40 20.49
CA SER A 30 -22.55 22.99 20.13
C SER A 30 -21.58 22.24 21.04
N THR A 31 -21.12 22.84 22.14
CA THR A 31 -20.09 22.26 23.02
C THR A 31 -20.55 22.15 24.47
N ALA A 32 -20.27 21.02 25.10
CA ALA A 32 -20.44 20.86 26.55
C ALA A 32 -19.28 21.46 27.35
N LEU A 33 -18.09 21.56 26.72
CA LEU A 33 -16.88 22.18 27.25
C LEU A 33 -16.23 23.02 26.14
N ASP A 34 -16.07 24.32 26.38
CA ASP A 34 -15.38 25.25 25.49
C ASP A 34 -14.24 25.94 26.24
N ILE A 35 -13.04 25.94 25.68
CA ILE A 35 -11.84 26.47 26.31
C ILE A 35 -11.19 27.45 25.34
N VAL A 36 -11.20 28.73 25.69
CA VAL A 36 -10.59 29.79 24.89
C VAL A 36 -9.29 30.23 25.54
N SER A 37 -8.18 30.19 24.81
CA SER A 37 -6.92 30.78 25.27
C SER A 37 -6.05 31.17 24.09
N SER A 38 -5.32 32.28 24.22
CA SER A 38 -4.32 32.72 23.24
C SER A 38 -2.91 32.22 23.55
N SER A 39 -2.68 31.63 24.72
CA SER A 39 -1.35 31.27 25.21
C SER A 39 -1.25 29.93 25.94
N LYS A 40 -2.37 29.25 26.21
CA LYS A 40 -2.41 27.95 26.90
C LYS A 40 -3.15 26.91 26.07
N GLY A 41 -2.74 25.66 26.20
CA GLY A 41 -3.41 24.50 25.60
C GLY A 41 -4.16 23.65 26.63
N VAL A 42 -4.72 22.53 26.18
CA VAL A 42 -5.36 21.52 27.02
C VAL A 42 -4.44 20.31 27.14
N LEU A 43 -4.19 19.88 28.39
CA LEU A 43 -3.50 18.63 28.65
C LEU A 43 -4.52 17.53 28.90
N ILE A 44 -4.73 16.66 27.90
CA ILE A 44 -5.59 15.46 28.02
C ILE A 44 -4.89 14.38 28.86
N PRO A 45 -5.60 13.34 29.35
CA PRO A 45 -5.01 12.26 30.14
C PRO A 45 -3.78 11.65 29.44
N ARG A 46 -2.67 11.54 30.17
CA ARG A 46 -1.39 11.03 29.66
C ARG A 46 -1.14 9.64 30.22
N LEU A 47 -1.08 8.63 29.34
CA LEU A 47 -0.96 7.23 29.73
C LEU A 47 0.20 6.56 28.99
N THR A 48 0.84 5.58 29.61
CA THR A 48 1.67 4.61 28.89
C THR A 48 0.79 3.67 28.06
N THR A 49 1.39 2.93 27.13
CA THR A 49 0.69 1.91 26.34
C THR A 49 0.08 0.84 27.24
N ALA A 50 0.79 0.43 28.29
CA ALA A 50 0.28 -0.55 29.26
C ALA A 50 -0.96 -0.03 30.00
N GLN A 51 -0.93 1.23 30.46
CA GLN A 51 -2.08 1.84 31.14
C GLN A 51 -3.27 2.05 30.22
N LYS A 52 -3.05 2.47 28.97
CA LYS A 52 -4.09 2.57 27.94
C LYS A 52 -4.74 1.21 27.69
N ASN A 53 -3.94 0.15 27.53
CA ASN A 53 -4.43 -1.21 27.29
C ASN A 53 -5.19 -1.79 28.49
N ALA A 54 -4.97 -1.26 29.71
CA ALA A 54 -5.71 -1.63 30.90
C ALA A 54 -7.10 -0.99 31.01
N ILE A 55 -7.47 -0.06 30.11
CA ILE A 55 -8.80 0.53 30.06
C ILE A 55 -9.79 -0.53 29.55
N VAL A 56 -10.60 -1.05 30.46
CA VAL A 56 -11.70 -1.97 30.11
C VAL A 56 -12.84 -1.15 29.51
N THR A 57 -13.37 -1.60 28.37
CA THR A 57 -14.52 -0.97 27.68
C THR A 57 -14.37 0.54 27.46
N PRO A 58 -13.34 1.00 26.72
CA PRO A 58 -13.18 2.43 26.42
C PRO A 58 -14.40 2.97 25.66
N ALA A 59 -14.84 4.18 26.02
CA ALA A 59 -15.94 4.86 25.34
C ALA A 59 -15.53 5.26 23.92
N ASP A 60 -16.49 5.28 23.00
CA ASP A 60 -16.24 5.75 21.63
C ASP A 60 -15.81 7.23 21.63
N GLY A 61 -14.74 7.54 20.91
CA GLY A 61 -14.16 8.88 20.89
C GLY A 61 -13.35 9.26 22.13
N LEU A 62 -13.07 8.34 23.07
CA LEU A 62 -12.20 8.60 24.22
C LEU A 62 -10.78 8.98 23.75
N GLN A 63 -10.27 10.13 24.20
CA GLN A 63 -8.95 10.66 23.79
C GLN A 63 -7.92 10.59 24.91
N ILE A 64 -6.69 10.21 24.57
CA ILE A 64 -5.54 10.21 25.47
C ILE A 64 -4.28 10.67 24.75
N PHE A 65 -3.26 11.09 25.49
CA PHE A 65 -1.89 11.21 24.98
C PHE A 65 -1.08 10.00 25.45
N ASN A 66 -0.65 9.14 24.52
CA ASN A 66 0.19 8.00 24.86
C ASN A 66 1.65 8.43 24.95
N THR A 67 2.24 8.32 26.14
CA THR A 67 3.59 8.79 26.46
C THR A 67 4.71 7.93 25.87
N ASP A 68 4.44 6.66 25.59
CA ASP A 68 5.47 5.75 25.04
C ASP A 68 5.66 6.01 23.53
N ILE A 69 4.56 6.31 22.83
CA ILE A 69 4.57 6.60 21.38
C ILE A 69 4.64 8.10 21.08
N GLY A 70 4.47 8.96 22.10
CA GLY A 70 4.47 10.41 21.95
C GLY A 70 3.32 10.97 21.12
N CYS A 71 2.14 10.34 21.15
CA CYS A 71 1.03 10.72 20.28
C CYS A 71 -0.35 10.71 20.96
N ILE A 72 -1.23 11.62 20.52
CA ILE A 72 -2.67 11.60 20.81
C ILE A 72 -3.33 10.42 20.09
N GLN A 73 -4.03 9.58 20.87
CA GLN A 73 -4.85 8.48 20.37
C GLN A 73 -6.32 8.72 20.74
N PHE A 74 -7.23 8.21 19.92
CA PHE A 74 -8.64 8.09 20.27
C PHE A 74 -9.16 6.66 20.06
N TYR A 75 -10.08 6.23 20.91
CA TYR A 75 -10.72 4.92 20.73
C TYR A 75 -11.86 5.00 19.72
N SER A 76 -11.92 4.05 18.80
CA SER A 76 -13.04 3.88 17.86
C SER A 76 -13.75 2.57 18.16
N SER A 77 -15.02 2.67 18.57
CA SER A 77 -15.88 1.51 18.81
C SER A 77 -16.13 0.71 17.53
N LEU A 78 -16.22 1.41 16.39
CA LEU A 78 -16.41 0.81 15.06
C LEU A 78 -15.24 -0.10 14.66
N ASN A 79 -14.00 0.34 14.91
CA ASN A 79 -12.79 -0.43 14.60
C ASN A 79 -12.32 -1.30 15.76
N ASN A 80 -12.98 -1.23 16.91
CA ASN A 80 -12.59 -1.90 18.15
C ASN A 80 -11.10 -1.72 18.49
N SER A 81 -10.57 -0.50 18.30
CA SER A 81 -9.13 -0.22 18.35
C SER A 81 -8.83 1.25 18.67
N TRP A 82 -7.57 1.51 19.02
CA TRP A 82 -7.04 2.86 19.27
C TRP A 82 -6.40 3.41 18.01
N LEU A 83 -6.89 4.55 17.52
CA LEU A 83 -6.38 5.23 16.33
C LEU A 83 -5.50 6.43 16.72
N ASN A 84 -4.47 6.76 15.92
CA ASN A 84 -3.61 7.92 16.19
C ASN A 84 -4.03 9.15 15.39
N LEU A 85 -3.89 10.32 16.03
CA LEU A 85 -4.15 11.63 15.42
C LEU A 85 -2.89 12.35 14.94
N CYS A 86 -1.69 11.91 15.35
CA CYS A 86 -0.43 12.58 14.99
C CYS A 86 0.15 12.14 13.65
N GLY A 87 -0.64 11.41 12.84
CA GLY A 87 -0.13 10.67 11.70
C GLY A 87 0.65 9.43 12.14
N SER A 88 0.28 8.30 11.55
CA SER A 88 0.73 6.92 11.83
C SER A 88 0.20 6.29 13.12
N SER A 89 -0.46 5.14 12.97
CA SER A 89 -1.70 4.67 13.62
C SER A 89 -2.09 3.37 12.94
N GLU A 90 -1.31 2.32 13.24
CA GLU A 90 -1.51 0.90 12.96
C GLU A 90 -1.19 0.46 11.53
N LYS A 91 -0.60 -0.75 11.46
CA LYS A 91 0.00 -1.44 10.31
C LYS A 91 -0.18 -0.74 8.96
N GLY A 92 0.93 -0.22 8.42
CA GLY A 92 0.98 0.23 7.02
C GLY A 92 1.28 1.70 6.82
N THR A 93 1.90 2.37 7.80
CA THR A 93 2.47 3.70 7.51
C THR A 93 3.64 3.52 6.56
N VAL A 94 3.49 4.01 5.34
CA VAL A 94 4.57 4.00 4.34
C VAL A 94 5.71 4.89 4.84
N VAL A 95 6.82 4.26 5.21
CA VAL A 95 8.06 4.89 5.66
C VAL A 95 8.85 5.40 4.47
N SER A 96 8.87 4.59 3.42
CA SER A 96 9.58 4.85 2.18
C SER A 96 8.82 4.19 1.04
N LYS A 97 8.81 4.85 -0.11
CA LYS A 97 8.20 4.34 -1.34
C LYS A 97 9.23 4.37 -2.46
N PHE A 98 9.36 3.24 -3.12
CA PHE A 98 9.98 3.11 -4.42
C PHE A 98 8.89 2.90 -5.46
N LEU A 99 8.96 3.61 -6.58
CA LEU A 99 8.05 3.44 -7.70
C LEU A 99 8.84 3.56 -9.00
N ALA A 100 8.83 2.49 -9.79
CA ALA A 100 9.49 2.45 -11.08
C ALA A 100 8.59 1.86 -12.17
N PHE A 101 8.86 2.29 -13.38
CA PHE A 101 8.13 1.98 -14.60
C PHE A 101 9.09 1.50 -15.68
N ARG A 102 8.53 0.67 -16.56
CA ARG A 102 9.19 0.29 -17.80
C ARG A 102 8.48 1.00 -18.94
N ASP A 103 9.20 1.89 -19.62
CA ASP A 103 8.71 2.69 -20.76
C ASP A 103 9.17 2.15 -22.12
N ILE A 104 10.11 1.21 -22.11
CA ILE A 104 10.65 0.55 -23.31
C ILE A 104 10.31 -0.93 -23.23
N ASP A 105 9.78 -1.47 -24.33
CA ASP A 105 9.47 -2.89 -24.47
C ASP A 105 10.71 -3.75 -24.14
N LEU A 106 10.55 -4.76 -23.29
CA LEU A 106 11.62 -5.75 -23.05
C LEU A 106 11.50 -6.87 -24.05
N GLN A 107 12.55 -7.11 -24.83
CA GLN A 107 12.66 -8.32 -25.61
C GLN A 107 13.10 -9.49 -24.73
N MET A 108 12.36 -10.60 -24.81
CA MET A 108 12.68 -11.79 -24.04
C MET A 108 13.75 -12.63 -24.77
N PRO A 109 14.80 -13.11 -24.07
CA PRO A 109 16.02 -13.61 -24.69
C PRO A 109 15.92 -15.02 -25.32
N GLY A 110 14.81 -15.75 -25.14
CA GLY A 110 14.65 -17.08 -25.76
C GLY A 110 13.52 -17.91 -25.16
N ASN A 111 13.22 -19.04 -25.81
CA ASN A 111 12.19 -19.98 -25.36
C ASN A 111 12.62 -20.73 -24.08
N ASN A 112 11.68 -20.94 -23.15
CA ASN A 112 11.88 -21.68 -21.90
C ASN A 112 13.01 -21.11 -20.99
N GLN A 113 13.25 -19.79 -21.07
CA GLN A 113 14.22 -19.10 -20.21
C GLN A 113 13.52 -18.18 -19.21
N ARG A 114 14.03 -18.15 -17.98
CA ARG A 114 13.73 -17.10 -17.00
C ARG A 114 14.57 -15.87 -17.32
N TYR A 115 14.00 -14.69 -17.14
CA TYR A 115 14.71 -13.43 -17.30
C TYR A 115 14.26 -12.40 -16.27
N ASP A 116 15.16 -11.49 -15.93
CA ASP A 116 14.90 -10.40 -14.99
C ASP A 116 14.23 -9.23 -15.70
N ILE A 117 13.14 -8.73 -15.11
CA ILE A 117 12.40 -7.58 -15.59
C ILE A 117 12.97 -6.35 -14.88
N SER A 118 13.82 -5.62 -15.60
CA SER A 118 14.24 -4.27 -15.21
C SER A 118 13.16 -3.20 -15.45
N PHE A 119 13.39 -2.02 -14.89
CA PHE A 119 12.60 -0.80 -15.01
C PHE A 119 13.56 0.34 -15.34
N ASN A 120 13.24 1.12 -16.37
CA ASN A 120 14.13 2.14 -16.93
C ASN A 120 13.74 3.58 -16.55
N ARG A 121 12.56 3.78 -15.95
CA ARG A 121 12.15 5.07 -15.38
C ARG A 121 11.82 4.89 -13.91
N ILE A 122 12.44 5.68 -13.05
CA ILE A 122 12.16 5.70 -11.62
C ILE A 122 11.42 7.00 -11.32
N GLU A 123 10.18 6.90 -10.85
CA GLU A 123 9.37 8.08 -10.48
C GLU A 123 9.60 8.47 -9.02
N THR A 124 9.89 7.51 -8.16
CA THR A 124 10.22 7.77 -6.77
C THR A 124 11.27 6.78 -6.33
N ASP A 125 12.39 7.28 -5.83
CA ASP A 125 13.44 6.48 -5.22
C ASP A 125 13.70 6.94 -3.79
N ALA A 126 13.16 6.18 -2.85
CA ALA A 126 13.52 6.31 -1.45
C ALA A 126 14.11 4.99 -0.91
N LEU A 127 14.58 4.08 -1.77
CA LEU A 127 15.26 2.86 -1.29
C LEU A 127 16.58 3.23 -0.61
N SER A 128 17.33 4.17 -1.18
CA SER A 128 18.61 4.61 -0.62
C SER A 128 18.47 5.19 0.79
N THR A 129 17.37 5.86 1.10
CA THR A 129 17.13 6.46 2.43
C THR A 129 16.89 5.42 3.52
N ILE A 130 16.54 4.20 3.14
CA ILE A 130 16.37 3.06 4.05
C ILE A 130 17.55 2.09 4.01
N GLY A 131 18.60 2.36 3.20
CA GLY A 131 19.76 1.49 3.00
C GLY A 131 19.59 0.43 1.91
N GLY A 132 18.51 0.52 1.13
CA GLY A 132 18.27 -0.31 -0.05
C GLY A 132 18.82 0.29 -1.34
N SER A 133 18.72 -0.45 -2.43
CA SER A 133 19.15 0.00 -3.75
C SER A 133 18.40 -0.69 -4.88
N TYR A 134 18.41 -0.06 -6.06
CA TYR A 134 17.91 -0.65 -7.29
C TYR A 134 18.98 -0.60 -8.37
N ASN A 135 19.25 -1.72 -9.04
CA ASN A 135 20.18 -1.81 -10.17
C ASN A 135 19.40 -1.93 -11.48
N SER A 136 19.38 -0.87 -12.29
CA SER A 136 18.63 -0.80 -13.55
C SER A 136 19.18 -1.70 -14.66
N ALA A 137 20.46 -2.07 -14.60
CA ALA A 137 21.07 -2.99 -15.57
C ALA A 137 20.60 -4.44 -15.35
N THR A 138 20.39 -4.84 -14.10
CA THR A 138 20.00 -6.21 -13.74
C THR A 138 18.55 -6.35 -13.27
N GLY A 139 17.84 -5.25 -13.00
CA GLY A 139 16.50 -5.26 -12.42
C GLY A 139 16.45 -5.66 -10.93
N GLY A 140 17.58 -5.62 -10.23
CA GLY A 140 17.68 -6.12 -8.84
C GLY A 140 17.31 -5.07 -7.80
N PHE A 141 16.43 -5.43 -6.86
CA PHE A 141 16.03 -4.62 -5.70
C PHE A 141 16.70 -5.16 -4.45
N THR A 142 17.70 -4.46 -3.91
CA THR A 142 18.29 -4.80 -2.61
C THR A 142 17.47 -4.15 -1.52
N LEU A 143 16.83 -4.98 -0.69
CA LEU A 143 15.93 -4.54 0.36
C LEU A 143 16.51 -4.89 1.73
N PRO A 144 16.67 -3.90 2.62
CA PRO A 144 17.04 -4.09 4.03
C PRO A 144 15.99 -4.86 4.83
N VAL A 145 16.29 -5.09 6.11
CA VAL A 145 15.32 -5.72 7.02
C VAL A 145 14.09 -4.83 7.20
N GLY A 146 12.90 -5.43 7.17
CA GLY A 146 11.66 -4.68 7.31
C GLY A 146 10.44 -5.40 6.74
N LEU A 147 9.26 -4.84 7.03
CA LEU A 147 7.99 -5.28 6.46
C LEU A 147 7.69 -4.45 5.21
N TYR A 148 7.52 -5.10 4.07
CA TYR A 148 7.28 -4.44 2.80
C TYR A 148 5.93 -4.82 2.21
N GLU A 149 5.25 -3.86 1.61
CA GLU A 149 4.20 -4.08 0.63
C GLU A 149 4.82 -3.95 -0.76
N ILE A 150 4.70 -4.99 -1.58
CA ILE A 150 5.17 -5.01 -2.95
C ILE A 150 3.97 -5.17 -3.87
N SER A 151 3.80 -4.20 -4.76
CA SER A 151 2.77 -4.21 -5.79
C SER A 151 3.43 -4.10 -7.16
N TYR A 152 2.99 -4.91 -8.11
CA TYR A 152 3.43 -4.78 -9.49
C TYR A 152 2.30 -5.05 -10.47
N SER A 153 2.39 -4.42 -11.64
CA SER A 153 1.56 -4.68 -12.80
C SER A 153 2.48 -5.01 -13.96
N LEU A 154 2.14 -6.06 -14.72
CA LEU A 154 2.84 -6.44 -15.93
C LEU A 154 1.84 -6.74 -17.04
N VAL A 155 2.17 -6.32 -18.26
CA VAL A 155 1.49 -6.67 -19.49
C VAL A 155 2.50 -7.32 -20.43
N ALA A 156 2.25 -8.59 -20.74
CA ALA A 156 3.02 -9.37 -21.68
C ALA A 156 2.22 -9.61 -22.95
N ILE A 157 2.91 -9.51 -24.09
CA ILE A 157 2.34 -9.74 -25.41
C ILE A 157 3.22 -10.78 -26.11
N PRO A 158 2.87 -12.08 -25.98
CA PRO A 158 3.44 -13.10 -26.85
C PRO A 158 3.08 -12.83 -28.32
N SER A 159 4.08 -12.81 -29.19
CA SER A 159 3.92 -12.82 -30.65
C SER A 159 4.30 -14.19 -31.19
N ASN A 160 3.53 -14.76 -32.10
CA ASN A 160 3.80 -16.06 -32.74
C ASN A 160 3.99 -17.22 -31.75
N ALA A 161 3.20 -17.25 -30.68
CA ALA A 161 3.15 -18.43 -29.82
C ALA A 161 2.43 -19.55 -30.60
N ASP A 162 3.18 -20.34 -31.36
CA ASP A 162 2.71 -21.64 -31.82
C ASP A 162 2.50 -22.49 -30.56
N TYR A 163 1.25 -22.64 -30.14
CA TYR A 163 0.87 -23.47 -28.99
C TYR A 163 0.82 -24.97 -29.34
N LEU A 164 1.38 -25.36 -30.49
CA LEU A 164 1.57 -26.74 -30.91
C LEU A 164 2.91 -27.23 -30.37
N ASP A 165 2.82 -27.85 -29.19
CA ASP A 165 3.70 -28.89 -28.65
C ASP A 165 3.93 -28.64 -27.17
N ASN A 166 3.17 -29.37 -26.37
CA ASN A 166 3.53 -29.56 -24.98
C ASN A 166 3.75 -31.05 -24.73
N PRO A 167 4.96 -31.48 -24.34
CA PRO A 167 5.07 -32.57 -23.40
C PRO A 167 4.53 -32.07 -22.06
N SER A 168 3.24 -32.27 -21.79
CA SER A 168 2.63 -32.22 -20.44
C SER A 168 3.19 -31.15 -19.47
N SER A 169 2.47 -30.03 -19.31
CA SER A 169 2.64 -29.01 -18.22
C SER A 169 3.62 -27.87 -18.50
N ALA A 170 3.24 -26.90 -19.34
CA ALA A 170 4.04 -25.70 -19.60
C ALA A 170 3.16 -24.47 -19.36
N ASP A 171 3.04 -24.08 -18.11
CA ASP A 171 2.41 -22.81 -17.74
C ASP A 171 3.25 -21.64 -18.26
N ILE A 172 2.60 -20.60 -18.78
CA ILE A 172 3.27 -19.32 -19.07
C ILE A 172 3.37 -18.59 -17.72
N PHE A 173 4.56 -18.55 -17.14
CA PHE A 173 4.78 -17.82 -15.88
C PHE A 173 5.02 -16.34 -16.21
N VAL A 174 4.01 -15.50 -15.96
CA VAL A 174 4.05 -14.10 -16.38
C VAL A 174 4.73 -13.20 -15.35
N SER A 175 4.79 -13.60 -14.07
CA SER A 175 5.96 -13.23 -13.26
C SER A 175 6.11 -13.99 -11.94
N SER A 176 7.34 -14.04 -11.45
CA SER A 176 7.70 -14.45 -10.08
C SER A 176 8.56 -13.38 -9.40
N PHE A 177 8.47 -13.27 -8.08
CA PHE A 177 9.41 -12.51 -7.26
C PHE A 177 10.41 -13.49 -6.63
N GLU A 178 11.68 -13.41 -7.05
CA GLU A 178 12.72 -14.38 -6.72
C GLU A 178 13.98 -13.70 -6.16
N ASN A 179 14.82 -14.47 -5.46
CA ASN A 179 16.06 -14.00 -4.83
C ASN A 179 17.35 -14.46 -5.55
N VAL A 180 17.25 -14.89 -6.81
CA VAL A 180 18.38 -15.35 -7.63
C VAL A 180 18.36 -14.59 -8.94
N ILE A 181 19.52 -14.21 -9.48
CA ILE A 181 19.62 -13.48 -10.74
C ILE A 181 19.54 -14.39 -11.98
N GLY A 182 19.00 -13.88 -13.08
CA GLY A 182 19.06 -14.50 -14.40
C GLY A 182 18.21 -15.77 -14.55
N ASN A 183 18.70 -16.71 -15.37
CA ASN A 183 17.92 -17.86 -15.84
C ASN A 183 17.71 -18.97 -14.76
N SER A 184 18.45 -18.91 -13.66
CA SER A 184 18.33 -19.88 -12.56
C SER A 184 17.00 -19.73 -11.82
N ALA A 185 16.38 -20.85 -11.43
CA ALA A 185 15.23 -20.83 -10.53
C ALA A 185 15.69 -20.49 -9.11
N GLY A 186 15.22 -19.37 -8.55
CA GLY A 186 15.37 -19.10 -7.12
C GLY A 186 14.28 -19.76 -6.27
N SER A 187 14.23 -19.40 -4.99
CA SER A 187 13.02 -19.66 -4.20
C SER A 187 11.93 -18.72 -4.71
N GLU A 188 10.87 -19.27 -5.29
CA GLU A 188 9.71 -18.50 -5.69
C GLU A 188 8.97 -18.03 -4.44
N ILE A 189 8.97 -16.71 -4.21
CA ILE A 189 8.27 -16.13 -3.06
C ILE A 189 6.78 -15.99 -3.42
N TYR A 190 6.50 -15.54 -4.64
CA TYR A 190 5.15 -15.44 -5.23
C TYR A 190 5.24 -15.43 -6.76
N GLY A 191 4.23 -15.99 -7.44
CA GLY A 191 4.07 -15.90 -8.90
C GLY A 191 2.64 -16.14 -9.40
N VAL A 192 2.37 -15.78 -10.66
CA VAL A 192 1.08 -16.03 -11.33
C VAL A 192 1.30 -16.65 -12.70
N SER A 193 0.52 -17.70 -12.96
CA SER A 193 0.57 -18.52 -14.16
C SER A 193 -0.66 -18.28 -15.03
N ILE A 194 -0.46 -18.14 -16.35
CA ILE A 194 -1.55 -18.20 -17.33
C ILE A 194 -1.43 -19.52 -18.08
N SER A 195 -2.43 -20.40 -17.89
CA SER A 195 -2.57 -21.63 -18.66
C SER A 195 -3.47 -21.38 -19.89
N ASN A 196 -3.23 -22.08 -21.00
CA ASN A 196 -4.06 -22.01 -22.22
C ASN A 196 -4.91 -23.28 -22.39
N ASN A 197 -6.05 -23.17 -23.09
CA ASN A 197 -6.83 -24.29 -23.59
C ASN A 197 -6.13 -24.96 -24.79
N ARG A 198 -6.03 -26.29 -24.73
CA ARG A 198 -5.35 -27.17 -25.71
C ARG A 198 -5.96 -27.08 -27.12
N GLY A 199 -5.12 -27.10 -28.16
CA GLY A 199 -5.43 -27.81 -29.42
C GLY A 199 -5.91 -27.03 -30.64
N THR A 200 -5.77 -25.69 -30.72
CA THR A 200 -6.04 -24.95 -31.96
C THR A 200 -4.82 -24.13 -32.40
N PRO A 201 -4.29 -24.31 -33.62
CA PRO A 201 -3.32 -23.40 -34.19
C PRO A 201 -4.04 -22.08 -34.48
N ILE A 202 -3.83 -21.09 -33.62
CA ILE A 202 -4.29 -19.73 -33.88
C ILE A 202 -3.04 -18.86 -33.89
N ALA A 203 -2.63 -18.40 -35.09
CA ALA A 203 -1.60 -17.39 -35.27
C ALA A 203 -2.16 -16.04 -34.78
N ASP A 204 -2.23 -15.86 -33.47
CA ASP A 204 -2.87 -14.70 -32.85
C ASP A 204 -1.98 -14.10 -31.76
N THR A 205 -1.96 -12.77 -31.72
CA THR A 205 -1.27 -12.01 -30.69
C THR A 205 -2.19 -11.95 -29.47
N ARG A 206 -1.84 -12.68 -28.41
CA ARG A 206 -2.58 -12.67 -27.15
C ARG A 206 -1.97 -11.63 -26.21
N THR A 207 -2.81 -10.96 -25.43
CA THR A 207 -2.37 -10.06 -24.36
C THR A 207 -2.64 -10.73 -23.02
N ALA A 208 -1.60 -10.80 -22.19
CA ALA A 208 -1.67 -11.25 -20.81
C ALA A 208 -1.40 -10.06 -19.90
N SER A 209 -2.29 -9.77 -18.96
CA SER A 209 -2.05 -8.78 -17.92
C SER A 209 -2.06 -9.43 -16.54
N LEU A 210 -1.18 -8.97 -15.68
CA LEU A 210 -0.99 -9.44 -14.33
C LEU A 210 -0.89 -8.23 -13.41
N GLN A 211 -1.67 -8.24 -12.33
CA GLN A 211 -1.53 -7.29 -11.23
C GLN A 211 -1.50 -8.07 -9.94
N ASN A 212 -0.53 -7.77 -9.09
CA ASN A 212 -0.39 -8.45 -7.81
C ASN A 212 0.07 -7.49 -6.72
N THR A 213 -0.33 -7.77 -5.48
CA THR A 213 0.16 -7.08 -4.29
C THR A 213 0.32 -8.10 -3.17
N PHE A 214 1.48 -8.13 -2.55
CA PHE A 214 1.78 -9.02 -1.43
C PHE A 214 2.62 -8.31 -0.37
N TYR A 215 2.66 -8.91 0.82
CA TYR A 215 3.45 -8.42 1.93
C TYR A 215 4.59 -9.39 2.22
N MET A 216 5.77 -8.87 2.51
CA MET A 216 6.92 -9.69 2.85
C MET A 216 7.69 -9.09 4.03
N ASN A 217 8.11 -9.97 4.94
CA ASN A 217 8.95 -9.59 6.07
C ASN A 217 10.39 -10.06 5.82
N ILE A 218 11.30 -9.11 5.64
CA ILE A 218 12.70 -9.38 5.30
C ILE A 218 13.50 -9.45 6.61
N GLN A 219 14.06 -10.63 6.88
CA GLN A 219 14.84 -10.90 8.09
C GLN A 219 16.35 -10.64 7.91
N THR A 220 16.83 -10.70 6.68
CA THR A 220 18.22 -10.38 6.31
C THR A 220 18.21 -9.57 5.01
N PRO A 221 19.08 -8.56 4.85
CA PRO A 221 19.15 -7.81 3.60
C PRO A 221 19.40 -8.74 2.42
N GLN A 222 18.54 -8.66 1.41
CA GLN A 222 18.60 -9.55 0.24
C GLN A 222 18.20 -8.80 -1.02
N THR A 223 18.69 -9.28 -2.16
CA THR A 223 18.35 -8.76 -3.47
C THR A 223 17.27 -9.63 -4.11
N PHE A 224 16.22 -8.98 -4.60
CA PHE A 224 15.09 -9.61 -5.25
C PHE A 224 14.95 -9.14 -6.69
N TYR A 225 14.32 -9.97 -7.50
CA TYR A 225 14.13 -9.77 -8.92
C TYR A 225 12.69 -10.10 -9.27
N LEU A 226 12.06 -9.23 -10.06
CA LEU A 226 10.83 -9.58 -10.74
C LEU A 226 11.22 -10.32 -12.02
N LYS A 227 10.75 -11.55 -12.18
CA LYS A 227 11.12 -12.40 -13.32
C LYS A 227 9.93 -12.72 -14.18
N GLY A 228 10.18 -12.99 -15.47
CA GLY A 228 9.21 -13.62 -16.37
C GLY A 228 9.77 -14.91 -16.97
N LYS A 229 8.89 -15.83 -17.40
CA LYS A 229 9.27 -17.04 -18.13
C LYS A 229 8.19 -17.44 -19.15
N PHE A 230 8.61 -17.64 -20.39
CA PHE A 230 7.70 -17.99 -21.49
C PHE A 230 8.02 -19.39 -22.00
N TYR A 231 6.96 -20.16 -22.26
CA TYR A 231 7.01 -21.45 -22.89
C TYR A 231 6.31 -21.38 -24.24
N ASN A 232 7.04 -21.79 -25.28
CA ASN A 232 6.61 -22.01 -26.66
C ASN A 232 6.64 -20.79 -27.62
N GLY A 233 7.32 -20.97 -28.76
CA GLY A 233 7.27 -20.12 -29.97
C GLY A 233 7.80 -18.68 -29.85
N GLY A 234 9.11 -18.48 -30.04
CA GLY A 234 9.74 -17.15 -30.20
C GLY A 234 9.76 -16.27 -28.94
N GLY A 235 10.84 -15.51 -28.72
CA GLY A 235 10.89 -14.58 -27.58
C GLY A 235 9.73 -13.57 -27.64
N GLY A 236 8.85 -13.58 -26.63
CA GLY A 236 7.77 -12.59 -26.50
C GLY A 236 8.29 -11.20 -26.12
N LEU A 237 7.39 -10.21 -26.05
CA LEU A 237 7.71 -8.87 -25.55
C LEU A 237 6.94 -8.57 -24.25
N VAL A 238 7.64 -8.02 -23.25
CA VAL A 238 6.96 -7.33 -22.15
C VAL A 238 6.68 -5.93 -22.67
N SER A 239 5.44 -5.64 -23.06
CA SER A 239 5.12 -4.40 -23.75
C SER A 239 4.73 -3.30 -22.77
N ALA A 240 5.40 -2.16 -22.89
CA ALA A 240 5.07 -0.95 -22.19
C ALA A 240 3.97 -0.14 -22.90
N ASN A 241 3.79 -0.32 -24.22
CA ASN A 241 3.05 0.62 -25.07
C ASN A 241 2.01 0.02 -26.04
N LYS A 242 1.90 -1.30 -26.20
CA LYS A 242 0.96 -1.88 -27.16
C LYS A 242 -0.29 -2.40 -26.49
N VAL A 243 -1.39 -1.67 -26.61
CA VAL A 243 -2.71 -2.28 -26.56
C VAL A 243 -3.46 -1.78 -27.80
N PHE A 244 -3.56 -2.70 -28.78
CA PHE A 244 -4.23 -2.61 -30.09
C PHE A 244 -3.46 -2.05 -31.29
N ALA A 245 -3.34 -2.92 -32.31
CA ALA A 245 -3.18 -2.52 -33.70
C ALA A 245 -4.51 -1.95 -34.21
N GLY A 246 -4.59 -0.63 -34.39
CA GLY A 246 -5.77 0.00 -34.98
C GLY A 246 -5.79 1.52 -34.85
N GLY A 247 -5.25 2.20 -35.87
CA GLY A 247 -5.46 3.64 -36.09
C GLY A 247 -4.44 4.57 -35.41
N ALA A 248 -3.86 5.46 -36.21
CA ALA A 248 -2.75 6.36 -35.87
C ALA A 248 -3.03 7.44 -34.79
N SER A 249 -4.05 7.29 -33.94
CA SER A 249 -4.54 8.38 -33.08
C SER A 249 -4.73 8.04 -31.60
N TYR A 250 -4.34 6.85 -31.13
CA TYR A 250 -4.32 6.50 -29.70
C TYR A 250 -2.93 6.11 -29.18
N ASN A 251 -1.91 6.92 -29.50
CA ASN A 251 -0.62 6.86 -28.82
C ASN A 251 -0.67 7.68 -27.51
N LYS A 252 -1.42 7.21 -26.52
CA LYS A 252 -1.15 7.59 -25.13
C LYS A 252 -0.45 6.41 -24.46
N PRO A 253 0.81 6.56 -23.98
CA PRO A 253 1.46 5.52 -23.21
C PRO A 253 0.69 5.34 -21.91
N HIS A 254 -0.11 4.27 -21.83
CA HIS A 254 -0.62 3.81 -20.55
C HIS A 254 0.51 2.98 -19.92
N LEU A 255 1.03 3.47 -18.80
CA LEU A 255 2.14 2.88 -18.02
C LEU A 255 1.72 1.52 -17.45
N ASN A 256 1.73 0.49 -18.30
CA ASN A 256 1.14 -0.81 -17.96
C ASN A 256 2.06 -1.69 -17.12
N ASN A 257 3.37 -1.39 -17.13
CA ASN A 257 4.39 -2.11 -16.38
C ASN A 257 4.99 -1.25 -15.28
N PHE A 258 4.67 -1.56 -14.02
CA PHE A 258 5.22 -0.84 -12.87
C PHE A 258 5.54 -1.80 -11.73
N ILE A 259 6.43 -1.34 -10.85
CA ILE A 259 6.63 -1.91 -9.52
C ILE A 259 6.64 -0.80 -8.48
N SER A 260 5.94 -1.03 -7.38
CA SER A 260 5.93 -0.22 -6.18
C SER A 260 6.41 -1.08 -5.01
N ILE A 261 7.41 -0.59 -4.29
CA ILE A 261 7.89 -1.23 -3.05
C ILE A 261 7.72 -0.20 -1.94
N LYS A 262 6.98 -0.55 -0.89
CA LYS A 262 6.72 0.33 0.25
C LYS A 262 7.24 -0.33 1.51
N LEU A 263 8.15 0.34 2.22
CA LEU A 263 8.50 -0.06 3.59
C LEU A 263 7.39 0.40 4.52
N LEU A 264 6.87 -0.50 5.33
CA LEU A 264 5.83 -0.25 6.31
C LEU A 264 6.43 -0.17 7.72
N LYS A 265 5.92 0.76 8.53
CA LYS A 265 6.14 0.85 9.97
C LYS A 265 5.01 0.18 10.73
#